data_AF-A0A959FSL2-F1
#
_entry.id   AF-A0A959FSL2-F1
#
_cell.length_a   1.000
_cell.length_b   1.000
_cell.length_c   1.000
_cell.angle_alpha   90.00
_cell.angle_beta   90.00
_cell.angle_gamma   90.00
#
_symmetry.space_group_name_H-M   'P 1'
#
loop_
_entity.id
_entity.type
_entity.pdbx_description
1 polymer ?
#
loop_
_entity_poly.entity_id
_entity_poly.type
_entity_poly.pdbx_seq_one_letter_code
_entity_poly.pdbx_strand_id
1 'polypeptide(L)'
;RARNTCTGDEYIRMIAMSRIMLPNIVNIQSSWLTVGKQVAQATLHAGSNDFGSIMIEENVVSAAGARFRFTADGIQEAIREAGFVPQLRNQQYEYRELPENILQQQLDKSTMIVD
;
A
#
# COMPACT_ATOMS: atom_id res chain seq x y z
N ARG A 1 -13.00 -21.30 4.67
CA ARG A 1 -12.10 -20.13 4.53
C ARG A 1 -12.72 -18.97 5.30
N ALA A 2 -11.98 -18.30 6.19
CA ALA A 2 -12.47 -17.08 6.84
C ALA A 2 -12.82 -16.05 5.77
N ARG A 3 -14.02 -15.45 5.85
CA ARG A 3 -14.39 -14.33 4.97
C ARG A 3 -13.96 -13.06 5.68
N ASN A 4 -13.16 -12.23 5.01
CA ASN A 4 -12.90 -10.88 5.49
C ASN A 4 -14.17 -10.05 5.30
N THR A 5 -14.83 -9.70 6.40
CA THR A 5 -16.03 -8.84 6.41
C THR A 5 -15.71 -7.39 6.76
N CYS A 6 -14.44 -7.05 6.95
CA CYS A 6 -14.00 -5.69 7.25
C CYS A 6 -14.29 -4.79 6.05
N THR A 7 -15.04 -3.72 6.29
CA THR A 7 -15.32 -2.67 5.32
C THR A 7 -14.15 -1.69 5.22
N GLY A 8 -14.08 -0.93 4.12
CA GLY A 8 -13.06 0.11 3.95
C GLY A 8 -13.11 1.16 5.06
N ASP A 9 -14.31 1.55 5.49
CA ASP A 9 -14.51 2.52 6.59
C ASP A 9 -14.00 1.99 7.94
N GLU A 10 -14.30 0.72 8.27
CA GLU A 10 -13.75 0.09 9.47
C GLU A 10 -12.22 0.02 9.44
N TYR A 11 -11.63 -0.29 8.28
CA TYR A 11 -10.18 -0.29 8.11
C TYR A 11 -9.58 1.10 8.31
N ILE A 12 -10.18 2.15 7.72
CA ILE A 12 -9.72 3.53 7.87
C ILE A 12 -9.79 3.98 9.34
N ARG A 13 -10.91 3.68 10.02
CA ARG A 13 -11.04 3.97 11.46
C ARG A 13 -10.01 3.24 12.30
N MET A 14 -9.70 1.98 11.96
CA MET A 14 -8.65 1.22 12.65
C MET A 14 -7.27 1.88 12.51
N ILE A 15 -6.93 2.38 11.32
CA ILE A 15 -5.67 3.13 11.12
C ILE A 15 -5.66 4.41 11.95
N ALA A 16 -6.73 5.20 11.92
CA ALA A 16 -6.84 6.44 12.69
C ALA A 16 -6.71 6.20 14.19
N MET A 17 -7.41 5.19 14.71
CA MET A 17 -7.29 4.77 16.10
C MET A 17 -5.87 4.32 16.43
N SER A 18 -5.22 3.55 15.55
CA SER A 18 -3.84 3.11 15.76
C SER A 18 -2.89 4.29 15.87
N ARG A 19 -3.02 5.31 15.00
CA ARG A 19 -2.20 6.53 15.07
C ARG A 19 -2.37 7.27 16.39
N ILE A 20 -3.58 7.33 16.93
CA ILE A 20 -3.88 8.01 18.20
C ILE A 20 -3.37 7.19 19.39
N MET A 21 -3.64 5.88 19.39
CA MET A 21 -3.40 5.00 20.54
C MET A 21 -1.96 4.49 20.64
N LEU A 22 -1.19 4.50 19.55
CA LEU A 22 0.19 4.01 19.47
C LEU A 22 1.18 5.16 19.19
N PRO A 23 1.32 6.14 20.09
CA PRO A 23 2.14 7.34 19.84
C PRO A 23 3.63 7.03 19.68
N ASN A 24 4.08 5.88 20.17
CA ASN A 24 5.46 5.40 20.05
C ASN A 24 5.74 4.63 18.74
N ILE A 25 4.72 4.35 17.93
CA ILE A 25 4.88 3.70 16.63
C ILE A 25 4.85 4.76 15.54
N VAL A 26 6.03 5.10 15.02
CA VAL A 26 6.18 6.15 14.01
C VAL A 26 5.49 5.76 12.71
N ASN A 27 5.72 4.54 12.22
CA ASN A 27 5.25 4.11 10.91
C ASN A 27 4.04 3.18 10.99
N ILE A 28 2.99 3.55 10.28
CA ILE A 28 1.76 2.74 10.14
C ILE A 28 1.54 2.54 8.65
N GLN A 29 1.33 1.29 8.26
CA GLN A 29 1.25 0.91 6.85
C GLN A 29 -0.20 0.85 6.34
N SER A 30 -0.42 1.40 5.16
CA SER A 30 -1.60 1.17 4.31
C SER A 30 -1.43 -0.14 3.54
N SER A 31 -2.22 -1.15 3.88
CA SER A 31 -2.18 -2.46 3.22
C SER A 31 -3.02 -2.48 1.94
N TRP A 32 -2.58 -1.77 0.90
CA TRP A 32 -3.30 -1.67 -0.38
C TRP A 32 -3.57 -3.05 -1.03
N LEU A 33 -2.71 -4.05 -0.82
CA LEU A 33 -2.93 -5.43 -1.30
C LEU A 33 -4.26 -6.01 -0.82
N THR A 34 -4.71 -5.60 0.36
CA THR A 34 -5.91 -6.12 1.01
C THR A 34 -7.15 -5.25 0.79
N VAL A 35 -6.98 -3.94 0.65
CA VAL A 35 -8.10 -2.97 0.64
C VAL A 35 -8.24 -2.18 -0.67
N GLY A 36 -7.29 -2.29 -1.59
CA GLY A 36 -7.24 -1.57 -2.86
C GLY A 36 -6.73 -0.14 -2.75
N LYS A 37 -6.43 0.47 -3.90
CA LYS A 37 -5.89 1.84 -4.02
C LYS A 37 -6.69 2.88 -3.25
N GLN A 38 -7.99 2.95 -3.48
CA GLN A 38 -8.85 4.03 -2.95
C GLN A 38 -8.87 4.06 -1.42
N VAL A 39 -9.06 2.90 -0.79
CA VAL A 39 -9.06 2.79 0.68
C VAL A 39 -7.67 3.08 1.23
N ALA A 40 -6.61 2.56 0.60
CA ALA A 40 -5.24 2.83 1.01
C ALA A 40 -4.90 4.34 0.94
N GLN A 41 -5.30 5.04 -0.12
CA GLN A 41 -5.13 6.49 -0.23
C GLN A 41 -5.83 7.24 0.92
N ALA A 42 -7.08 6.87 1.23
CA ALA A 42 -7.81 7.47 2.35
C ALA A 42 -7.09 7.31 3.69
N THR A 43 -6.40 6.17 3.90
CA THR A 43 -5.66 5.96 5.16
C THR A 43 -4.44 6.87 5.34
N LEU A 44 -3.89 7.46 4.28
CA LEU A 44 -2.80 8.45 4.40
C LEU A 44 -3.30 9.70 5.16
N HIS A 45 -4.54 10.14 4.90
CA HIS A 45 -5.17 11.21 5.67
C HIS A 45 -5.61 10.77 7.08
N ALA A 46 -5.71 9.46 7.31
CA ALA A 46 -6.07 8.88 8.60
C ALA A 46 -4.85 8.62 9.51
N GLY A 47 -3.64 8.97 9.08
CA GLY A 47 -2.42 8.84 9.88
C GLY A 47 -1.49 7.69 9.49
N SER A 48 -1.81 6.93 8.44
CA SER A 48 -0.81 6.10 7.76
C SER A 48 0.25 6.99 7.09
N ASN A 49 1.50 6.52 7.06
CA ASN A 49 2.59 7.20 6.39
C ASN A 49 3.45 6.24 5.55
N ASP A 50 3.06 4.97 5.46
CA ASP A 50 3.77 3.95 4.72
C ASP A 50 2.80 3.25 3.75
N PHE A 51 3.02 3.42 2.44
CA PHE A 51 2.15 2.82 1.42
C PHE A 51 2.59 1.39 1.04
N GLY A 52 3.38 0.74 1.90
CA GLY A 52 3.82 -0.64 1.70
C GLY A 52 4.83 -0.79 0.56
N SER A 53 5.11 -2.05 0.22
CA SER A 53 6.11 -2.43 -0.79
C SER A 53 5.47 -3.09 -2.01
N ILE A 54 6.17 -3.04 -3.14
CA ILE A 54 5.85 -3.86 -4.31
C ILE A 54 6.18 -5.33 -4.03
N MET A 55 5.34 -6.24 -4.54
CA MET A 55 5.59 -7.68 -4.46
C MET A 55 6.34 -8.14 -5.71
N ILE A 56 7.48 -8.82 -5.55
CA ILE A 56 8.30 -9.28 -6.68
C ILE A 56 7.86 -10.66 -7.19
N GLU A 57 7.35 -11.54 -6.31
CA GLU A 57 6.97 -12.90 -6.67
C GLU A 57 5.47 -13.14 -6.51
N GLU A 58 4.79 -13.42 -7.63
CA GLU A 58 3.33 -13.53 -7.70
C GLU A 58 2.77 -14.86 -7.17
N ASN A 59 3.61 -15.90 -7.10
CA ASN A 59 3.18 -17.26 -6.79
C ASN A 59 2.64 -17.40 -5.35
N VAL A 60 3.07 -16.55 -4.43
CA VAL A 60 2.64 -16.61 -3.01
C VAL A 60 1.32 -15.86 -2.79
N VAL A 61 1.03 -14.86 -3.64
CA VAL A 61 -0.10 -13.92 -3.44
C VAL A 61 -1.38 -14.39 -4.13
N SER A 62 -1.27 -15.08 -5.27
CA SER A 62 -2.40 -15.79 -5.88
C SER A 62 -3.03 -16.81 -4.92
N ALA A 63 -2.20 -17.47 -4.10
CA ALA A 63 -2.65 -18.38 -3.05
C ALA A 63 -3.37 -17.66 -1.89
N ALA A 64 -2.91 -16.44 -1.55
CA ALA A 64 -3.48 -15.59 -0.50
C ALA A 64 -4.76 -14.84 -0.93
N GLY A 65 -5.06 -14.79 -2.23
CA GLY A 65 -6.30 -14.21 -2.76
C GLY A 65 -6.31 -12.68 -2.84
N ALA A 66 -5.16 -12.01 -2.72
CA ALA A 66 -5.07 -10.57 -2.95
C ALA A 66 -5.19 -10.28 -4.45
N ARG A 67 -6.10 -9.37 -4.82
CA ARG A 67 -6.46 -9.08 -6.21
C ARG A 67 -5.84 -7.79 -6.75
N PHE A 68 -5.47 -6.88 -5.87
CA PHE A 68 -4.91 -5.57 -6.21
C PHE A 68 -3.42 -5.69 -6.47
N ARG A 69 -2.93 -4.98 -7.49
CA ARG A 69 -1.53 -4.94 -7.89
C ARG A 69 -1.11 -3.52 -8.22
N PHE A 70 0.13 -3.20 -7.88
CA PHE A 70 0.78 -1.96 -8.26
C PHE A 70 2.17 -2.22 -8.85
N THR A 71 2.58 -1.35 -9.76
CA THR A 71 4.00 -1.15 -10.11
C THR A 71 4.65 -0.15 -9.13
N ALA A 72 5.97 0.01 -9.19
CA ALA A 72 6.65 1.02 -8.37
C ALA A 72 6.18 2.43 -8.71
N ASP A 73 5.95 2.71 -10.00
CA ASP A 73 5.41 4.00 -10.44
C ASP A 73 3.95 4.18 -10.02
N GLY A 74 3.15 3.11 -10.07
CA GLY A 74 1.75 3.14 -9.64
C GLY A 74 1.60 3.47 -8.16
N ILE A 75 2.45 2.93 -7.28
CA ILE A 75 2.49 3.33 -5.86
C ILE A 75 2.79 4.82 -5.74
N GLN A 76 3.82 5.31 -6.43
CA GLN A 76 4.20 6.71 -6.35
C GLN A 76 3.07 7.63 -6.83
N GLU A 77 2.40 7.27 -7.92
CA GLU A 77 1.28 8.05 -8.45
C GLU A 77 0.09 8.04 -7.51
N ALA A 78 -0.26 6.88 -6.94
CA ALA A 78 -1.32 6.79 -5.94
C ALA A 78 -1.05 7.71 -4.72
N ILE A 79 0.21 7.82 -4.28
CA ILE A 79 0.59 8.73 -3.21
C ILE A 79 0.42 10.21 -3.64
N ARG A 80 0.85 10.56 -4.86
CA ARG A 80 0.72 11.92 -5.41
C ARG A 80 -0.74 12.34 -5.59
N GLU A 81 -1.57 11.46 -6.14
CA GLU A 81 -3.01 11.67 -6.31
C GLU A 81 -3.71 11.92 -4.97
N ALA A 82 -3.23 11.31 -3.88
CA ALA A 82 -3.73 11.56 -2.53
C ALA A 82 -3.19 12.89 -1.91
N GLY A 83 -2.38 13.65 -2.65
CA GLY A 83 -1.83 14.94 -2.19
C GLY A 83 -0.58 14.83 -1.32
N PHE A 84 0.10 13.68 -1.33
CA PHE A 84 1.34 13.44 -0.57
C PHE A 84 2.56 13.33 -1.48
N VAL A 85 3.76 13.43 -0.90
CA VAL A 85 5.02 13.25 -1.62
C VAL A 85 5.52 11.81 -1.43
N PRO A 86 5.68 11.01 -2.50
CA PRO A 86 6.23 9.67 -2.37
C PRO A 86 7.71 9.73 -2.00
N GLN A 87 8.11 8.90 -1.02
CA GLN A 87 9.48 8.78 -0.58
C GLN A 87 9.86 7.30 -0.51
N LEU A 88 10.90 6.90 -1.25
CA LEU A 88 11.42 5.54 -1.16
C LEU A 88 12.16 5.36 0.17
N ARG A 89 11.94 4.20 0.81
CA ARG A 89 12.55 3.82 2.09
C ARG A 89 13.23 2.46 2.02
N ASN A 90 14.18 2.20 2.91
CA ASN A 90 14.68 0.85 3.20
C ASN A 90 13.83 0.15 4.29
N GLN A 91 14.28 -1.03 4.73
CA GLN A 91 13.58 -1.81 5.76
C GLN A 91 13.69 -1.17 7.16
N GLN A 92 14.69 -0.32 7.36
CA GLN A 92 14.90 0.49 8.56
C GLN A 92 14.13 1.82 8.53
N TYR A 93 13.29 2.03 7.49
CA TYR A 93 12.54 3.27 7.24
C TYR A 93 13.42 4.51 6.98
N GLU A 94 14.69 4.32 6.62
CA GLU A 94 15.55 5.41 6.18
C GLU A 94 15.26 5.76 4.73
N TYR A 95 15.33 7.04 4.41
CA TYR A 95 15.08 7.52 3.06
C TYR A 95 16.19 7.08 2.11
N ARG A 96 15.77 6.67 0.92
CA ARG A 96 16.65 6.33 -0.19
C ARG A 96 16.26 7.11 -1.42
N GLU A 97 17.26 7.45 -2.21
CA GLU A 97 17.03 7.98 -3.54
C GLU A 97 16.45 6.88 -4.44
N LEU A 98 15.56 7.29 -5.34
CA LEU A 98 15.07 6.41 -6.40
C LEU A 98 16.23 6.12 -7.36
N PRO A 99 16.52 4.85 -7.68
CA PRO A 99 17.49 4.53 -8.71
C PRO A 99 17.13 5.19 -10.06
N GLU A 100 18.13 5.63 -10.82
CA GLU A 100 17.89 6.31 -12.11
C GLU A 100 17.25 5.38 -13.16
N ASN A 101 17.55 4.08 -13.11
CA ASN A 101 17.16 3.10 -14.13
C ASN A 101 16.28 1.99 -13.53
N ILE A 102 15.19 2.36 -12.85
CA ILE A 102 14.23 1.38 -12.32
C ILE A 102 13.49 0.70 -13.48
N LEU A 103 13.55 -0.63 -13.51
CA LEU A 103 12.69 -1.44 -14.36
C LEU A 103 11.34 -1.64 -13.67
N GLN A 104 10.25 -1.32 -14.37
CA GLN A 104 8.90 -1.54 -13.87
C GLN A 104 8.46 -2.98 -14.10
N GLN A 105 7.73 -3.53 -13.14
CA GLN A 105 7.03 -4.80 -13.31
C GLN A 105 5.97 -4.67 -14.41
N GLN A 106 5.83 -5.70 -15.24
CA GLN A 106 4.75 -5.80 -16.20
C GLN A 106 3.59 -6.55 -15.57
N LEU A 107 2.44 -5.90 -15.46
CA LEU A 107 1.23 -6.51 -14.89
C LEU A 107 0.35 -7.09 -16.00
N ASP A 108 -0.10 -8.33 -15.83
CA ASP A 108 -1.12 -8.91 -16.70
C ASP A 108 -2.50 -8.29 -16.38
N LYS A 109 -2.97 -7.45 -17.31
CA LYS A 109 -4.25 -6.74 -17.18
C LYS A 109 -5.48 -7.62 -17.46
N SER A 110 -5.29 -8.82 -18.01
CA SER A 110 -6.40 -9.68 -18.41
C SER A 110 -6.94 -10.55 -17.26
N THR A 111 -6.08 -10.89 -16.30
CA THR A 111 -6.41 -11.78 -15.18
C THR A 111 -6.51 -11.08 -13.83
N MET A 112 -6.16 -9.79 -13.76
CA MET A 112 -5.97 -9.07 -12.50
C MET A 112 -6.69 -7.72 -12.45
N ILE A 113 -7.00 -7.27 -11.22
CA ILE A 113 -7.43 -5.89 -10.98
C ILE A 113 -6.17 -5.05 -10.81
N VAL A 114 -5.84 -4.30 -11.85
CA VAL A 114 -4.75 -3.31 -11.84
C VAL A 114 -5.37 -1.95 -11.53
N ASP A 115 -4.89 -1.34 -10.45
CA ASP A 115 -5.30 0.01 -10.02
C ASP A 115 -4.53 1.12 -10.77
#